data_AF-A0A655BSJ8-F1
#
_entry.id   AF-A0A655BSJ8-F1
#
_cell.length_a   1.000
_cell.length_b   1.000
_cell.length_c   1.000
_cell.angle_alpha   90.00
_cell.angle_beta   90.00
_cell.angle_gamma   90.00
#
_symmetry.space_group_name_H-M   'P 1'
#
loop_
_entity.id
_entity.type
_entity.pdbx_description
1 polymer ?
#
loop_
_entity_poly.entity_id
_entity_poly.type
_entity_poly.pdbx_seq_one_letter_code
_entity_poly.pdbx_strand_id
1 'polypeptide(L)'
;MVEGASRAMRISMNRELETLETHIPFLGTVGSISPYIGLFGTVWGIMHAFIALGAVKQATLQMVAPGIAEALIATAIGLFAAIPAVMAYNRLNQRVNKLELNYDNFMEEFTAILHRQAFTVSESNKG
;
A
#
# COMPACT_ATOMS: atom_id res chain seq x y z
N MET A 1 26.06 -28.36 0.28
CA MET A 1 26.34 -27.19 1.15
C MET A 1 25.87 -25.88 0.50
N VAL A 2 26.30 -25.56 -0.72
CA VAL A 2 25.91 -24.33 -1.45
C VAL A 2 24.38 -24.20 -1.59
N GLU A 3 23.69 -25.25 -2.02
CA GLU A 3 22.21 -25.24 -2.17
C GLU A 3 21.46 -25.01 -0.85
N GLY A 4 22.00 -25.54 0.26
CA GLY A 4 21.46 -25.31 1.61
C GLY A 4 21.61 -23.86 2.07
N ALA A 5 22.75 -23.23 1.75
CA ALA A 5 22.99 -21.81 2.04
C ALA A 5 22.06 -20.91 1.23
N SER A 6 21.92 -21.13 -0.08
CA SER A 6 21.01 -20.36 -0.94
C SER A 6 19.55 -20.50 -0.48
N ARG A 7 19.13 -21.70 -0.09
CA ARG A 7 17.79 -21.93 0.49
C ARG A 7 17.60 -21.19 1.81
N ALA A 8 18.58 -21.22 2.72
CA ALA A 8 18.50 -20.51 3.99
C ALA A 8 18.39 -18.99 3.81
N MET A 9 19.19 -18.41 2.89
CA MET A 9 19.10 -16.99 2.54
C MET A 9 17.73 -16.62 1.97
N ARG A 10 17.16 -17.43 1.06
CA ARG A 10 15.82 -17.19 0.51
C ARG A 10 14.73 -17.20 1.59
N ILE A 11 14.81 -18.14 2.53
CA ILE A 11 13.86 -18.21 3.65
C ILE A 11 13.98 -16.96 4.54
N SER A 12 15.20 -16.50 4.81
CA SER A 12 15.43 -15.29 5.58
C SER A 12 14.89 -14.04 4.87
N MET A 13 15.18 -13.90 3.57
CA MET A 13 14.68 -12.79 2.74
C MET A 13 13.16 -12.73 2.76
N ASN A 14 12.48 -13.85 2.54
CA ASN A 14 11.01 -13.90 2.52
C ASN A 14 10.38 -13.46 3.86
N ARG A 15 10.98 -13.82 5.00
CA ARG A 15 10.50 -13.40 6.33
C ARG A 15 10.63 -11.88 6.54
N GLU A 16 11.73 -11.31 6.07
CA GLU A 16 11.95 -9.86 6.13
C GLU A 16 10.97 -9.12 5.21
N LEU A 17 10.76 -9.62 3.98
CA LEU A 17 9.79 -9.05 3.04
C LEU A 17 8.37 -9.09 3.61
N GLU A 18 7.94 -10.21 4.18
CA GLU A 18 6.62 -10.34 4.82
C GLU A 18 6.41 -9.28 5.93
N THR A 19 7.44 -9.04 6.73
CA THR A 19 7.41 -8.03 7.80
C THR A 19 7.30 -6.61 7.22
N LEU A 20 8.02 -6.32 6.14
CA LEU A 20 7.97 -5.01 5.47
C LEU A 20 6.63 -4.77 4.75
N GLU A 21 6.04 -5.81 4.20
CA GLU A 21 4.78 -5.74 3.45
C GLU A 21 3.55 -5.69 4.34
N THR A 22 3.64 -6.08 5.61
CA THR A 22 2.51 -6.24 6.54
C THR A 22 1.51 -5.07 6.51
N HIS A 23 1.98 -3.83 6.41
CA HIS A 23 1.12 -2.63 6.47
C HIS A 23 0.85 -1.98 5.10
N ILE A 24 1.53 -2.42 4.04
CA ILE A 24 1.38 -1.82 2.71
C ILE A 24 -0.04 -2.04 2.16
N PRO A 25 -0.65 -3.23 2.22
CA PRO A 25 -2.01 -3.46 1.74
C PRO A 25 -3.05 -2.54 2.38
N PHE A 26 -2.90 -2.22 3.67
CA PHE A 26 -3.79 -1.30 4.37
C PHE A 26 -3.82 0.09 3.71
N LEU A 27 -2.66 0.61 3.29
CA LEU A 27 -2.59 1.89 2.56
C LEU A 27 -3.30 1.79 1.20
N GLY A 28 -3.20 0.65 0.51
CA GLY A 28 -3.92 0.40 -0.73
C GLY A 28 -5.44 0.36 -0.52
N THR A 29 -5.90 -0.25 0.57
CA THR A 29 -7.31 -0.26 0.96
C THR A 29 -7.82 1.15 1.31
N VAL A 30 -7.09 1.89 2.15
CA VAL A 30 -7.45 3.28 2.49
C VAL A 30 -7.47 4.15 1.24
N GLY A 31 -6.46 4.03 0.38
CA GLY A 31 -6.36 4.78 -0.87
C GLY A 31 -7.52 4.52 -1.83
N SER A 32 -7.97 3.26 -1.94
CA SER A 32 -9.05 2.87 -2.85
C SER A 32 -10.45 3.11 -2.30
N ILE A 33 -10.67 2.99 -0.98
CA ILE A 33 -12.01 3.07 -0.39
C ILE A 33 -12.37 4.49 0.08
N SER A 34 -11.40 5.30 0.53
CA SER A 34 -11.66 6.65 1.08
C SER A 34 -12.47 7.58 0.16
N PRO A 35 -12.26 7.60 -1.17
CA PRO A 35 -13.08 8.42 -2.07
C PRO A 35 -14.56 8.02 -2.05
N TYR A 36 -14.85 6.72 -1.95
CA TYR A 36 -16.22 6.22 -1.89
C TYR A 36 -16.91 6.55 -0.57
N ILE A 37 -16.16 6.59 0.54
CA ILE A 37 -16.68 7.07 1.83
C ILE A 37 -17.06 8.55 1.72
N GLY A 38 -16.22 9.37 1.10
CA GLY A 38 -16.53 10.79 0.86
C GLY A 38 -17.76 10.99 -0.03
N LEU A 39 -17.83 10.24 -1.14
CA LEU A 39 -18.99 10.24 -2.04
C LEU A 39 -20.27 9.84 -1.30
N PHE A 40 -20.22 8.77 -0.50
CA PHE A 40 -21.34 8.35 0.33
C PHE A 40 -21.82 9.49 1.25
N GLY A 41 -20.89 10.19 1.90
CA GLY A 41 -21.19 11.36 2.73
C GLY A 41 -21.89 12.48 1.94
N THR A 42 -21.45 12.77 0.71
CA THR A 42 -22.15 13.76 -0.14
C THR A 42 -23.58 13.35 -0.45
N VAL A 43 -23.81 12.09 -0.85
CA VAL A 43 -25.14 11.59 -1.19
C VAL A 43 -26.05 11.66 0.04
N TRP A 44 -25.55 11.24 1.20
CA TRP A 44 -26.31 11.30 2.45
C TRP A 44 -26.68 12.72 2.86
N GLY A 45 -25.74 13.66 2.79
CA GLY A 45 -25.94 15.07 3.15
C GLY A 45 -26.92 15.77 2.21
N ILE A 46 -26.78 15.55 0.90
CA ILE A 46 -27.72 16.08 -0.10
C ILE A 46 -29.13 15.50 0.13
N MET A 47 -29.25 14.20 0.37
CA MET A 47 -30.53 13.57 0.69
C MET A 47 -31.19 14.22 1.92
N HIS A 48 -30.45 14.43 3.01
CA HIS A 48 -30.96 15.10 4.21
C HIS A 48 -31.42 16.53 3.94
N ALA A 49 -30.66 17.30 3.15
CA ALA A 49 -31.03 18.66 2.77
C ALA A 49 -32.36 18.69 1.99
N PHE A 50 -32.57 17.73 1.07
CA PHE A 50 -33.82 17.64 0.31
C PHE A 50 -35.01 17.14 1.14
N ILE A 51 -34.81 16.22 2.10
CA ILE A 51 -35.86 15.80 3.02
C ILE A 51 -36.35 16.97 3.87
N ALA A 52 -35.42 17.79 4.39
CA ALA A 52 -35.76 18.98 5.16
C ALA A 52 -36.54 20.02 4.32
N LEU A 53 -36.20 20.18 3.04
CA LEU A 53 -36.98 21.00 2.10
C LEU A 53 -38.40 20.47 1.87
N GLY A 54 -38.56 19.15 1.75
CA GLY A 54 -39.88 18.55 1.51
C GLY A 54 -40.87 18.74 2.66
N ALA A 55 -40.37 19.06 3.87
CA ALA A 55 -41.18 19.27 5.06
C ALA A 55 -41.71 20.71 5.21
N VAL A 56 -41.25 21.67 4.39
CA VAL A 56 -41.65 23.09 4.50
C VAL A 56 -42.61 23.51 3.40
N LYS A 57 -43.57 24.40 3.72
CA LYS A 57 -44.57 24.89 2.76
C LYS A 57 -44.01 25.82 1.69
N GLN A 58 -42.92 26.52 1.98
CA GLN A 58 -42.29 27.49 1.07
C GLN A 58 -40.78 27.21 1.00
N ALA A 59 -40.39 26.45 -0.02
CA ALA A 59 -39.00 26.07 -0.27
C ALA A 59 -38.20 27.25 -0.87
N THR A 60 -36.98 27.46 -0.40
CA THR A 60 -36.01 28.42 -0.94
C THR A 60 -34.63 27.78 -1.02
N LEU A 61 -33.81 28.18 -2.00
CA LEU A 61 -32.46 27.64 -2.20
C LEU A 61 -31.54 27.90 -1.00
N GLN A 62 -31.75 29.02 -0.30
CA GLN A 62 -30.97 29.40 0.87
C GLN A 62 -31.10 28.38 2.01
N MET A 63 -32.21 27.63 2.09
CA MET A 63 -32.41 26.64 3.15
C MET A 63 -31.61 25.34 2.94
N VAL A 64 -31.22 24.99 1.71
CA VAL A 64 -30.38 23.81 1.43
C VAL A 64 -28.91 24.12 1.26
N ALA A 65 -28.58 25.37 0.97
CA ALA A 65 -27.19 25.78 0.70
C ALA A 65 -26.22 25.34 1.82
N PRO A 66 -26.54 25.45 3.12
CA PRO A 66 -25.65 24.97 4.18
C PRO A 66 -25.45 23.44 4.15
N GLY A 67 -26.53 22.66 4.01
CA GLY A 67 -26.45 21.19 4.01
C GLY A 67 -25.70 20.63 2.78
N ILE A 68 -25.82 21.29 1.62
CA ILE A 68 -25.04 20.93 0.43
C ILE A 68 -23.55 21.29 0.62
N ALA A 69 -23.25 22.44 1.23
CA ALA A 69 -21.87 22.83 1.51
C ALA A 69 -21.19 21.82 2.45
N GLU A 70 -21.87 21.40 3.52
CA GLU A 70 -21.38 20.35 4.43
C GLU A 70 -21.19 19.01 3.72
N ALA A 71 -22.14 18.64 2.85
CA ALA A 71 -22.02 17.43 2.03
C ALA A 71 -20.72 17.45 1.20
N LEU A 72 -20.39 18.57 0.53
CA LEU A 72 -19.18 18.69 -0.29
C LEU A 72 -17.88 18.52 0.51
N ILE A 73 -17.86 18.92 1.78
CA ILE A 73 -16.70 18.71 2.67
C ILE A 73 -16.43 17.22 2.88
N ALA A 74 -17.45 16.36 2.90
CA ALA A 74 -17.27 14.91 3.05
C ALA A 74 -16.41 14.32 1.92
N THR A 75 -16.65 14.72 0.67
CA THR A 75 -15.82 14.30 -0.48
C THR A 75 -14.42 14.87 -0.40
N ALA A 76 -14.26 16.13 0.03
CA ALA A 76 -12.93 16.72 0.21
C ALA A 76 -12.09 15.95 1.23
N ILE A 77 -12.69 15.52 2.35
CA ILE A 77 -12.02 14.70 3.37
C ILE A 77 -11.69 13.31 2.83
N GLY A 78 -12.60 12.68 2.09
CA GLY A 78 -12.36 11.37 1.47
C GLY A 78 -11.16 11.38 0.51
N LEU A 79 -11.04 12.44 -0.32
CA LEU A 79 -9.88 12.64 -1.19
C LEU A 79 -8.61 12.98 -0.40
N PHE A 80 -8.73 13.80 0.65
CA PHE A 80 -7.61 14.15 1.52
C PHE A 80 -7.02 12.91 2.22
N ALA A 81 -7.83 11.92 2.57
CA ALA A 81 -7.35 10.64 3.09
C ALA A 81 -6.77 9.73 1.98
N ALA A 82 -7.39 9.69 0.81
CA ALA A 82 -6.99 8.82 -0.29
C ALA A 82 -5.62 9.17 -0.88
N ILE A 83 -5.36 10.46 -1.15
CA ILE A 83 -4.17 10.89 -1.88
C ILE A 83 -2.87 10.53 -1.14
N PRO A 84 -2.69 10.88 0.15
CA PRO A 84 -1.49 10.49 0.89
C PRO A 84 -1.35 8.98 1.04
N ALA A 85 -2.46 8.25 1.21
CA ALA A 85 -2.43 6.79 1.32
C ALA A 85 -1.91 6.13 0.03
N VAL A 86 -2.40 6.55 -1.13
CA VAL A 86 -1.91 6.05 -2.44
C VAL A 86 -0.44 6.43 -2.68
N MET A 87 -0.04 7.66 -2.31
CA MET A 87 1.36 8.08 -2.41
C MET A 87 2.28 7.20 -1.53
N ALA A 88 1.88 6.95 -0.29
CA ALA A 88 2.64 6.11 0.63
C ALA A 88 2.68 4.65 0.17
N TYR A 89 1.55 4.10 -0.28
CA TYR A 89 1.45 2.76 -0.87
C TYR A 89 2.45 2.59 -2.01
N ASN A 90 2.41 3.48 -3.01
CA ASN A 90 3.30 3.40 -4.18
C ASN A 90 4.78 3.53 -3.77
N ARG A 91 5.11 4.46 -2.88
CA ARG A 91 6.49 4.67 -2.42
C ARG A 91 7.04 3.48 -1.66
N LEU A 92 6.25 2.90 -0.74
CA LEU A 92 6.69 1.76 0.06
C LEU A 92 6.80 0.51 -0.79
N ASN A 93 5.84 0.26 -1.68
CA ASN A 93 5.87 -0.88 -2.58
C ASN A 93 7.10 -0.83 -3.51
N GLN A 94 7.41 0.34 -4.08
CA GLN A 94 8.63 0.54 -4.86
C GLN A 94 9.91 0.29 -4.05
N ARG A 95 9.93 0.67 -2.77
CA ARG A 95 11.08 0.45 -1.89
C ARG A 95 11.28 -1.03 -1.56
N VAL A 96 10.20 -1.76 -1.28
CA VAL A 96 10.22 -3.21 -1.02
C VAL A 96 10.71 -3.95 -2.26
N ASN A 97 10.13 -3.69 -3.42
CA ASN A 97 10.55 -4.33 -4.68
C ASN A 97 12.04 -4.06 -4.99
N LYS A 98 12.52 -2.84 -4.75
CA LYS A 98 13.94 -2.52 -4.93
C LYS A 98 14.83 -3.29 -3.95
N LEU A 99 14.38 -3.48 -2.71
CA LEU A 99 15.11 -4.25 -1.70
C LEU A 99 15.16 -5.73 -2.07
N GLU A 100 14.04 -6.31 -2.50
CA GLU A 100 13.95 -7.70 -2.98
C GLU A 100 14.94 -7.94 -4.13
N LEU A 101 14.91 -7.11 -5.18
CA LEU A 101 15.84 -7.22 -6.31
C LEU A 101 17.30 -7.13 -5.89
N ASN A 102 17.63 -6.25 -4.94
CA ASN A 102 19.00 -6.14 -4.43
C ASN A 102 19.42 -7.39 -3.65
N TYR A 103 18.52 -7.99 -2.87
CA TYR A 103 18.78 -9.22 -2.13
C TYR A 103 18.95 -10.42 -3.07
N ASP A 104 18.13 -10.53 -4.11
CA ASP A 104 18.28 -11.58 -5.13
C ASP A 104 19.66 -11.47 -5.81
N ASN A 105 20.05 -10.28 -6.26
CA ASN A 105 21.39 -10.05 -6.84
C ASN A 105 22.51 -10.44 -5.86
N PHE A 106 22.40 -10.02 -4.59
CA PHE A 106 23.37 -10.36 -3.56
C PHE A 106 23.46 -11.88 -3.34
N MET A 107 22.32 -12.58 -3.30
CA MET A 107 22.28 -14.02 -3.13
C MET A 107 22.91 -14.76 -4.30
N GLU A 108 22.71 -14.29 -5.53
CA GLU A 108 23.34 -14.83 -6.73
C GLU A 108 24.87 -14.68 -6.68
N GLU A 109 25.36 -13.47 -6.39
CA GLU A 109 26.80 -13.20 -6.25
C GLU A 109 27.43 -14.05 -5.14
N PHE A 110 26.78 -14.12 -3.98
CA PHE A 110 27.26 -14.91 -2.85
C PHE A 110 27.29 -16.41 -3.17
N THR A 111 26.27 -16.91 -3.86
CA THR A 111 26.22 -18.31 -4.31
C THR A 111 27.34 -18.62 -5.29
N ALA A 112 27.63 -17.71 -6.23
CA ALA A 112 28.74 -17.86 -7.17
C ALA A 112 30.11 -17.91 -6.45
N ILE A 113 30.31 -17.07 -5.43
CA ILE A 113 31.53 -17.08 -4.60
C ILE A 113 31.67 -18.39 -3.82
N LEU A 114 30.60 -18.85 -3.16
CA LEU A 114 30.60 -20.12 -2.42
C LEU A 114 30.89 -21.31 -3.33
N HIS A 115 30.30 -21.32 -4.53
CA HIS A 115 30.59 -22.34 -5.53
C HIS A 115 32.08 -22.32 -5.88
N ARG A 116 32.65 -21.15 -6.23
CA ARG A 116 34.09 -21.04 -6.54
C ARG A 116 34.97 -21.55 -5.40
N GLN A 117 34.70 -21.16 -4.16
CA GLN A 117 35.49 -21.60 -3.00
C GLN A 117 35.40 -23.11 -2.76
N ALA A 118 34.20 -23.69 -2.87
CA ALA A 118 34.01 -25.13 -2.70
C ALA A 118 34.83 -25.96 -3.71
N PHE A 119 34.95 -25.48 -4.96
CA PHE A 119 35.79 -26.14 -5.98
C PHE A 119 37.29 -25.99 -5.69
N THR A 120 37.76 -24.80 -5.31
CA THR A 120 39.19 -24.58 -4.98
C THR A 120 39.67 -25.42 -3.79
N VAL A 121 38.83 -25.64 -2.78
CA VAL A 121 39.17 -26.48 -1.61
C VAL A 121 39.22 -27.96 -2.00
N SER A 122 38.36 -28.40 -2.93
CA SER A 122 38.37 -29.79 -3.41
C SER A 122 39.62 -30.15 -4.21
N GLU A 123 40.23 -29.20 -4.93
CA GLU A 123 41.48 -29.46 -5.66
C GLU A 123 42.70 -29.48 -4.73
N SER A 124 42.73 -28.61 -3.72
CA SER A 124 43.81 -28.59 -2.72
C SER A 124 43.88 -29.86 -1.86
N ASN A 125 42.81 -30.65 -1.76
CA ASN A 125 42.75 -31.88 -0.97
C ASN A 125 43.07 -33.15 -1.79
N LYS A 126 43.43 -33.00 -3.08
CA LYS A 126 43.78 -34.11 -4.00
C LYS A 126 45.27 -34.16 -4.37
N GLY A 127 46.08 -33.19 -3.95
CA GLY A 127 47.54 -33.20 -4.06
C GLY A 127 48.19 -33.53 -2.73
#